data_AF-A0A412XSL3-F1
#
_entry.id   AF-A0A412XSL3-F1
#
_cell.length_a   1.000
_cell.length_b   1.000
_cell.length_c   1.000
_cell.angle_alpha   90.00
_cell.angle_beta   90.00
_cell.angle_gamma   90.00
#
_symmetry.space_group_name_H-M   'P 1'
#
loop_
_entity.id
_entity.type
_entity.pdbx_description
1 polymer ?
#
loop_
_entity_poly.entity_id
_entity_poly.type
_entity_poly.pdbx_seq_one_letter_code
_entity_poly.pdbx_strand_id
1 'polypeptide(L)'
;MGLKASLHLNMDTRNDRKPYWKWDNDNGNMGNLYNRLLRRGLFAPYIDGEPNETFLAWYPMEVINGNSGYNKKRYSNYGINVALQYDTPFIKGLSLKLSYNRYEWHTFIKRFSRPYDLYVFKTTGTHNHIPTNEIDYVKTRDDGEFLYEKYNNDNSYQLNAMVTYNKTFGKHDINALFVYEQYEDTNDWLDGQRNYFISSAVDQIFAGSSDPKNSTLNGSGSEGGRLSYVGRQGYTYDSKYLLEASFRYDGSINFDPKHRWGFFPSASVAWRISEENFFKNNIGFIDYLKLCGSIGLLGNDAVGS
;
A
#
# COMPACT_ATOMS: atom_id res chain seq x y z
N MET A 1 -17.36 21.12 30.19
CA MET A 1 -16.03 20.47 30.12
C MET A 1 -16.24 19.01 30.39
N GLY A 2 -15.85 18.13 29.47
CA GLY A 2 -16.22 16.72 29.55
C GLY A 2 -15.38 15.88 28.60
N LEU A 3 -15.46 14.57 28.82
CA LEU A 3 -14.90 13.55 27.93
C LEU A 3 -15.43 13.76 26.51
N LYS A 4 -14.51 13.86 25.55
CA LYS A 4 -14.80 13.86 24.12
C LYS A 4 -14.41 12.49 23.58
N ALA A 5 -15.29 11.90 22.79
CA ALA A 5 -15.03 10.65 22.09
C ALA A 5 -15.25 10.85 20.60
N SER A 6 -14.37 10.29 19.77
CA SER A 6 -14.52 10.22 18.32
C SER A 6 -14.29 8.81 17.84
N LEU A 7 -15.12 8.37 16.91
CA LEU A 7 -15.02 7.10 16.21
C LEU A 7 -15.13 7.38 14.71
N HIS A 8 -14.15 6.92 13.95
CA HIS A 8 -14.14 6.94 12.50
C HIS A 8 -13.96 5.50 12.01
N LEU A 9 -14.83 5.10 11.10
CA LEU A 9 -14.80 3.80 10.43
C LEU A 9 -14.72 4.06 8.94
N ASN A 10 -13.82 3.37 8.25
CA ASN A 10 -13.73 3.39 6.80
C ASN A 10 -13.67 1.95 6.28
N MET A 11 -14.43 1.69 5.23
CA MET A 11 -14.41 0.44 4.50
C MET A 11 -14.38 0.73 3.02
N ASP A 12 -13.51 0.06 2.29
CA ASP A 12 -13.44 0.12 0.83
C ASP A 12 -13.27 -1.29 0.27
N THR A 13 -13.96 -1.56 -0.84
CA THR A 13 -13.82 -2.81 -1.56
C THR A 13 -13.70 -2.52 -3.05
N ARG A 14 -12.57 -2.90 -3.65
CA ARG A 14 -12.32 -2.73 -5.08
C ARG A 14 -12.18 -4.08 -5.75
N ASN A 15 -12.91 -4.28 -6.84
CA ASN A 15 -12.81 -5.48 -7.67
C ASN A 15 -12.28 -5.10 -9.06
N ASP A 16 -11.10 -5.61 -9.39
CA ASP A 16 -10.49 -5.44 -10.70
C ASP A 16 -10.59 -6.77 -11.46
N ARG A 17 -11.02 -6.72 -12.71
CA ARG A 17 -11.06 -7.89 -13.60
C ARG A 17 -10.48 -7.52 -14.95
N LYS A 18 -9.57 -8.35 -15.43
CA LYS A 18 -9.02 -8.27 -16.78
C LYS A 18 -8.81 -9.67 -17.38
N PRO A 19 -8.68 -9.79 -18.70
CA PRO A 19 -8.20 -11.01 -19.32
C PRO A 19 -6.84 -11.46 -18.76
N TYR A 20 -6.61 -12.77 -18.76
CA TYR A 20 -5.28 -13.29 -18.49
C TYR A 20 -4.44 -13.21 -19.75
N TRP A 21 -3.24 -12.65 -19.64
CA TRP A 21 -2.29 -12.63 -20.73
C TRP A 21 -0.86 -12.71 -20.20
N LYS A 22 -0.13 -13.73 -20.63
CA LYS A 22 1.18 -14.12 -20.10
C LYS A 22 2.27 -13.06 -20.26
N TRP A 23 2.16 -12.18 -21.26
CA TRP A 23 3.17 -11.18 -21.61
C TRP A 23 2.86 -9.77 -21.13
N ASP A 24 1.74 -9.58 -20.42
CA ASP A 24 1.56 -8.37 -19.63
C ASP A 24 2.02 -8.64 -18.21
N ASN A 25 2.98 -7.84 -17.75
CA ASN A 25 3.17 -7.71 -16.32
C ASN A 25 1.86 -7.19 -15.74
N ASP A 26 1.54 -7.57 -14.51
CA ASP A 26 0.22 -7.40 -13.90
C ASP A 26 -0.17 -5.93 -13.59
N ASN A 27 0.39 -4.99 -14.34
CA ASN A 27 0.07 -3.58 -14.41
C ASN A 27 -1.37 -3.40 -14.89
N GLY A 28 -2.10 -2.47 -14.29
CA GLY A 28 -3.52 -2.23 -14.56
C GLY A 28 -3.83 -1.70 -15.97
N ASN A 29 -2.81 -1.37 -16.76
CA ASN A 29 -2.93 -0.68 -18.05
C ASN A 29 -2.92 -1.60 -19.27
N MET A 30 -2.64 -2.90 -19.10
CA MET A 30 -2.49 -3.88 -20.20
C MET A 30 -1.74 -3.33 -21.42
N GLY A 31 -0.65 -2.60 -21.18
CA GLY A 31 -0.02 -1.75 -22.20
C GLY A 31 0.49 -2.54 -23.41
N ASN A 32 0.93 -3.77 -23.19
CA ASN A 32 1.36 -4.65 -24.27
C ASN A 32 0.15 -5.08 -25.13
N LEU A 33 -1.05 -5.24 -24.54
CA LEU A 33 -2.22 -5.78 -25.23
C LEU A 33 -2.73 -4.72 -26.21
N TYR A 34 -2.83 -3.48 -25.73
CA TYR A 34 -3.19 -2.34 -26.55
C TYR A 34 -2.16 -2.06 -27.65
N ASN A 35 -0.86 -2.13 -27.35
CA ASN A 35 0.17 -2.01 -28.38
C ASN A 35 -0.02 -3.05 -29.50
N ARG A 36 -0.41 -4.27 -29.14
CA ARG A 36 -0.66 -5.34 -30.11
C ARG A 36 -1.92 -5.15 -30.93
N LEU A 37 -3.03 -4.67 -30.32
CA LEU A 37 -4.24 -4.31 -31.07
C LEU A 37 -3.97 -3.27 -32.16
N LEU A 38 -3.06 -2.33 -31.90
CA LEU A 38 -2.75 -1.23 -32.82
C LEU A 38 -1.78 -1.62 -33.95
N ARG A 39 -1.12 -2.78 -33.87
CA ARG A 39 -0.23 -3.27 -34.94
C ARG A 39 -1.05 -4.09 -35.94
N ARG A 40 -1.17 -3.60 -37.18
CA ARG A 40 -1.75 -4.37 -38.29
C ARG A 40 -0.87 -5.57 -38.60
N GLY A 41 -1.42 -6.77 -38.50
CA GLY A 41 -0.81 -7.99 -39.02
C GLY A 41 -0.89 -8.03 -40.56
N LEU A 42 0.02 -8.77 -41.19
CA LEU A 42 0.00 -9.06 -42.63
C LEU A 42 -1.16 -9.99 -43.04
N PHE A 43 -1.79 -10.67 -42.07
CA PHE A 43 -2.84 -11.65 -42.27
C PHE A 43 -4.12 -11.23 -41.55
N ALA A 44 -5.27 -11.64 -42.08
CA ALA A 44 -6.56 -11.41 -41.45
C ALA A 44 -6.61 -12.15 -40.08
N PRO A 45 -6.98 -11.45 -38.99
CA PRO A 45 -7.03 -12.07 -37.66
C PRO A 45 -8.21 -13.05 -37.50
N TYR A 46 -9.25 -12.88 -38.32
CA TYR A 46 -10.42 -13.74 -38.37
C TYR A 46 -10.77 -14.04 -39.82
N ILE A 47 -11.18 -15.27 -40.10
CA ILE A 47 -11.72 -15.70 -41.39
C ILE A 47 -13.04 -16.41 -41.09
N ASP A 48 -14.13 -15.92 -41.68
CA ASP A 48 -15.48 -16.45 -41.47
C ASP A 48 -15.91 -16.56 -39.99
N GLY A 49 -15.44 -15.62 -39.15
CA GLY A 49 -15.75 -15.58 -37.71
C GLY A 49 -14.82 -16.41 -36.82
N GLU A 50 -13.97 -17.26 -37.39
CA GLU A 50 -13.03 -18.09 -36.63
C GLU A 50 -11.65 -17.41 -36.50
N PRO A 51 -10.98 -17.51 -35.33
CA PRO A 51 -9.67 -16.91 -35.11
C PRO A 51 -8.60 -17.64 -35.93
N ASN A 52 -8.18 -17.01 -37.02
CA ASN A 52 -7.24 -17.57 -37.99
C ASN A 52 -5.83 -17.62 -37.41
N GLU A 53 -5.22 -18.79 -37.18
CA GLU A 53 -3.84 -18.97 -36.75
C GLU A 53 -2.83 -18.39 -37.77
N THR A 54 -1.90 -17.58 -37.28
CA THR A 54 -0.90 -16.89 -38.10
C THR A 54 0.47 -17.00 -37.43
N PHE A 55 1.53 -16.64 -38.16
CA PHE A 55 2.90 -16.58 -37.60
C PHE A 55 3.02 -15.69 -36.35
N LEU A 56 2.13 -14.70 -36.20
CA LEU A 56 2.08 -13.85 -35.02
C LEU A 56 1.52 -14.60 -33.79
N ALA A 57 0.80 -15.71 -33.98
CA ALA A 57 0.23 -16.68 -33.04
C ALA A 57 -0.61 -16.13 -31.88
N TRP A 58 -0.91 -14.82 -31.86
CA TRP A 58 -1.41 -14.12 -30.69
C TRP A 58 -2.64 -13.29 -31.11
N TYR A 59 -3.79 -13.55 -30.48
CA TYR A 59 -5.07 -12.91 -30.84
C TYR A 59 -5.55 -12.09 -29.66
N PRO A 60 -5.26 -10.77 -29.65
CA PRO A 60 -5.73 -9.88 -28.60
C PRO A 60 -7.24 -9.97 -28.39
N MET A 61 -8.00 -10.25 -29.45
CA MET A 61 -9.45 -10.39 -29.38
C MET A 61 -9.89 -11.69 -28.67
N GLU A 62 -9.20 -12.81 -28.86
CA GLU A 62 -9.43 -14.05 -28.07
C GLU A 62 -9.13 -13.83 -26.59
N VAL A 63 -8.08 -13.06 -26.30
CA VAL A 63 -7.74 -12.65 -24.94
C VAL A 63 -8.84 -11.75 -24.36
N ILE A 64 -9.27 -10.71 -25.09
CA ILE A 64 -10.31 -9.75 -24.63
C ILE A 64 -11.66 -10.44 -24.43
N ASN A 65 -12.01 -11.39 -25.29
CA ASN A 65 -13.22 -12.20 -25.16
C ASN A 65 -13.16 -13.18 -23.97
N GLY A 66 -12.00 -13.33 -23.33
CA GLY A 66 -11.81 -14.13 -22.12
C GLY A 66 -11.50 -15.60 -22.39
N ASN A 67 -11.22 -15.99 -23.64
CA ASN A 67 -10.92 -17.36 -24.01
C ASN A 67 -9.56 -17.82 -23.44
N SER A 68 -8.61 -16.89 -23.27
CA SER A 68 -7.34 -17.14 -22.56
C SER A 68 -7.47 -17.22 -21.03
N GLY A 69 -8.67 -16.97 -20.50
CA GLY A 69 -8.94 -16.88 -19.07
C GLY A 69 -8.90 -15.44 -18.53
N TYR A 70 -8.66 -15.29 -17.23
CA TYR A 70 -8.80 -14.01 -16.52
C TYR A 70 -7.81 -13.81 -15.38
N ASN A 71 -7.63 -12.56 -14.99
CA ASN A 71 -6.99 -12.15 -13.73
C ASN A 71 -8.00 -11.26 -12.97
N LYS A 72 -8.46 -11.76 -11.82
CA LYS A 72 -9.35 -11.07 -10.90
C LYS A 72 -8.58 -10.69 -9.64
N LYS A 73 -8.72 -9.45 -9.20
CA LYS A 73 -8.18 -8.98 -7.93
C LYS A 73 -9.29 -8.35 -7.12
N ARG A 74 -9.37 -8.70 -5.85
CA ARG A 74 -10.25 -8.07 -4.88
C ARG A 74 -9.40 -7.47 -3.77
N TYR A 75 -9.56 -6.18 -3.58
CA TYR A 75 -8.99 -5.43 -2.46
C TYR A 75 -10.10 -5.16 -1.46
N SER A 76 -9.80 -5.29 -0.17
CA SER A 76 -10.74 -4.95 0.90
C SER A 76 -9.99 -4.29 2.03
N ASN A 77 -10.42 -3.09 2.40
CA ASN A 77 -9.75 -2.24 3.35
C ASN A 77 -10.70 -1.93 4.49
N TYR A 78 -10.22 -2.08 5.72
CA TYR A 78 -10.98 -1.77 6.93
C TYR A 78 -10.12 -0.91 7.83
N GLY A 79 -10.59 0.28 8.16
CA GLY A 79 -9.92 1.18 9.07
C GLY A 79 -10.82 1.60 10.22
N ILE A 80 -10.23 1.63 11.41
CA ILE A 80 -10.85 2.06 12.65
C ILE A 80 -9.94 3.09 13.29
N ASN A 81 -10.48 4.26 13.60
CA ASN A 81 -9.83 5.27 14.41
C ASN A 81 -10.74 5.64 15.59
N VAL A 82 -10.25 5.41 16.79
CA VAL A 82 -10.92 5.76 18.04
C VAL A 82 -10.05 6.77 18.76
N ALA A 83 -10.64 7.85 19.27
CA ALA A 83 -9.96 8.73 20.19
C ALA A 83 -10.86 9.14 21.36
N LEU A 84 -10.28 9.17 22.55
CA LEU A 84 -10.88 9.66 23.77
C LEU A 84 -10.01 10.80 24.29
N GLN A 85 -10.61 11.94 24.57
CA GLN A 85 -9.91 13.10 25.15
C GLN A 85 -10.66 13.60 26.38
N TYR A 86 -9.94 13.74 27.49
CA TYR A 86 -10.45 14.25 28.74
C TYR A 86 -9.68 15.50 29.15
N ASP A 87 -10.31 16.66 29.00
CA ASP A 87 -9.79 17.94 29.47
C ASP A 87 -10.15 18.08 30.96
N THR A 88 -9.15 18.00 31.85
CA THR A 88 -9.41 17.93 33.30
C THR A 88 -9.91 19.28 33.84
N PRO A 89 -11.10 19.37 34.46
CA PRO A 89 -11.61 20.64 34.97
C PRO A 89 -10.92 21.08 36.26
N PHE A 90 -10.30 20.14 37.00
CA PHE A 90 -9.67 20.38 38.29
C PHE A 90 -8.19 20.80 38.18
N ILE A 91 -7.50 20.45 37.08
CA ILE A 91 -6.13 20.93 36.79
C ILE A 91 -6.18 21.74 35.50
N LYS A 92 -6.24 23.08 35.65
CA LYS A 92 -6.26 23.99 34.50
C LYS A 92 -5.06 23.76 33.59
N GLY A 93 -5.33 23.48 32.32
CA GLY A 93 -4.32 23.26 31.29
C GLY A 93 -3.96 21.80 31.03
N LEU A 94 -4.37 20.87 31.90
CA LEU A 94 -4.09 19.44 31.73
C LEU A 94 -5.18 18.74 30.89
N SER A 95 -4.73 18.00 29.89
CA SER A 95 -5.56 17.18 29.00
C SER A 95 -4.94 15.79 28.84
N LEU A 96 -5.79 14.77 28.90
CA LEU A 96 -5.43 13.37 28.65
C LEU A 96 -6.07 12.94 27.35
N LYS A 97 -5.32 12.27 26.47
CA LYS A 97 -5.86 11.72 25.22
C LYS A 97 -5.38 10.30 25.00
N LEU A 98 -6.30 9.41 24.65
CA LEU A 98 -6.01 8.06 24.20
C LEU A 98 -6.49 7.95 22.75
N SER A 99 -5.67 7.44 21.84
CA SER A 99 -6.09 7.15 20.47
C SER A 99 -5.63 5.78 20.02
N TYR A 100 -6.52 5.05 19.36
CA TYR A 100 -6.27 3.75 18.77
C TYR A 100 -6.61 3.78 17.29
N ASN A 101 -5.67 3.36 16.45
CA ASN A 101 -5.84 3.21 15.02
C ASN A 101 -5.63 1.75 14.68
N ARG A 102 -6.47 1.18 13.81
CA ARG A 102 -6.26 -0.14 13.22
C ARG A 102 -6.57 -0.06 11.73
N TYR A 103 -5.75 -0.73 10.94
CA TYR A 103 -5.91 -0.82 9.50
C TYR A 103 -5.68 -2.26 9.04
N GLU A 104 -6.62 -2.79 8.28
CA GLU A 104 -6.53 -4.10 7.65
C GLU A 104 -6.71 -3.96 6.14
N TRP A 105 -5.77 -4.53 5.39
CA TRP A 105 -5.77 -4.57 3.93
C TRP A 105 -5.71 -6.03 3.49
N HIS A 106 -6.74 -6.45 2.76
CA HIS A 106 -6.81 -7.77 2.18
C HIS A 106 -6.66 -7.66 0.66
N THR A 107 -5.80 -8.50 0.10
CA THR A 107 -5.70 -8.68 -1.35
C THR A 107 -5.96 -10.14 -1.69
N PHE A 108 -7.01 -10.40 -2.47
CA PHE A 108 -7.27 -11.71 -3.05
C PHE A 108 -7.06 -11.64 -4.57
N ILE A 109 -6.16 -12.46 -5.09
CA ILE A 109 -5.86 -12.58 -6.52
C ILE A 109 -6.31 -13.96 -6.97
N LYS A 110 -7.05 -14.02 -8.08
CA LYS A 110 -7.41 -15.26 -8.77
C LYS A 110 -7.09 -15.12 -10.25
N ARG A 111 -6.10 -15.89 -10.70
CA ARG A 111 -5.67 -15.95 -12.10
C ARG A 111 -6.02 -17.31 -12.66
N PHE A 112 -6.82 -17.33 -13.72
CA PHE A 112 -7.12 -18.55 -14.45
C PHE A 112 -6.60 -18.40 -15.87
N SER A 113 -5.76 -19.32 -16.30
CA SER A 113 -5.25 -19.41 -17.67
C SER A 113 -5.78 -20.69 -18.30
N ARG A 114 -6.29 -20.57 -19.53
CA ARG A 114 -6.87 -21.69 -20.27
C ARG A 114 -6.31 -21.72 -21.70
N PRO A 115 -6.04 -22.91 -22.24
CA PRO A 115 -5.79 -23.06 -23.66
C PRO A 115 -7.04 -22.68 -24.47
N TYR A 116 -6.83 -22.19 -25.68
CA TYR A 116 -7.90 -21.86 -26.62
C TYR A 116 -7.49 -22.22 -28.05
N ASP A 117 -8.48 -22.55 -28.87
CA ASP A 117 -8.26 -23.03 -30.22
C ASP A 117 -8.14 -21.90 -31.24
N LEU A 118 -7.25 -22.11 -32.21
CA LEU A 118 -7.02 -21.29 -33.38
C LEU A 118 -7.13 -22.15 -34.63
N TYR A 119 -7.50 -21.55 -35.75
CA TYR A 119 -7.81 -22.28 -36.98
C TYR A 119 -6.81 -21.93 -38.07
N VAL A 120 -6.11 -22.93 -38.61
CA VAL A 120 -5.28 -22.75 -39.80
C VAL A 120 -6.15 -22.96 -41.02
N PHE A 121 -6.20 -21.97 -41.89
CA PHE A 121 -6.95 -22.03 -43.14
C PHE A 121 -6.06 -22.47 -44.30
N LYS A 122 -6.63 -23.22 -45.24
CA LYS A 122 -5.95 -23.54 -46.49
C LYS A 122 -5.62 -22.27 -47.24
N THR A 123 -4.49 -22.26 -47.93
CA THR A 123 -4.05 -21.12 -48.73
C THR A 123 -4.00 -21.48 -50.21
N THR A 124 -4.10 -20.45 -51.06
CA THR A 124 -4.12 -20.60 -52.52
C THR A 124 -3.16 -19.62 -53.18
N GLY A 125 -3.03 -19.77 -54.50
CA GLY A 125 -2.12 -18.99 -55.35
C GLY A 125 -0.73 -19.60 -55.42
N THR A 126 0.09 -19.10 -56.34
CA THR A 126 1.42 -19.64 -56.66
C THR A 126 2.39 -19.69 -55.48
N HIS A 127 2.12 -18.91 -54.43
CA HIS A 127 2.96 -18.80 -53.25
C HIS A 127 2.20 -19.06 -51.93
N ASN A 128 0.98 -19.61 -51.97
CA ASN A 128 0.24 -20.02 -50.76
C ASN A 128 0.01 -18.88 -49.74
N HIS A 129 -0.24 -17.67 -50.21
CA HIS A 129 -0.43 -16.49 -49.37
C HIS A 129 -1.88 -15.99 -49.28
N ILE A 130 -2.79 -16.55 -50.09
CA ILE A 130 -4.20 -16.14 -50.09
C ILE A 130 -4.99 -17.15 -49.26
N PRO A 131 -5.42 -16.80 -48.03
CA PRO A 131 -6.23 -17.70 -47.23
C PRO A 131 -7.61 -17.93 -47.87
N THR A 132 -8.11 -19.16 -47.77
CA THR A 132 -9.51 -19.51 -48.09
C THR A 132 -10.35 -19.54 -46.82
N ASN A 133 -11.64 -19.84 -46.98
CA ASN A 133 -12.55 -20.12 -45.87
C ASN A 133 -12.56 -21.61 -45.47
N GLU A 134 -11.68 -22.45 -46.06
CA GLU A 134 -11.61 -23.86 -45.75
C GLU A 134 -10.57 -24.10 -44.65
N ILE A 135 -11.01 -24.69 -43.53
CA ILE A 135 -10.13 -25.06 -42.43
C ILE A 135 -9.22 -26.21 -42.88
N ASP A 136 -7.93 -26.07 -42.66
CA ASP A 136 -6.94 -27.13 -42.83
C ASP A 136 -6.84 -27.98 -41.55
N TYR A 137 -6.55 -27.33 -40.43
CA TYR A 137 -6.52 -27.96 -39.10
C TYR A 137 -6.69 -26.95 -37.96
N VAL A 138 -7.04 -27.47 -36.78
CA VAL A 138 -7.14 -26.70 -35.53
C VAL A 138 -5.83 -26.80 -34.77
N LYS A 139 -5.36 -25.68 -34.23
CA LYS A 139 -4.19 -25.58 -33.38
C LYS A 139 -4.57 -24.98 -32.04
N THR A 140 -4.42 -25.76 -30.97
CA THR A 140 -4.61 -25.26 -29.62
C THR A 140 -3.40 -24.42 -29.21
N ARG A 141 -3.68 -23.19 -28.77
CA ARG A 141 -2.69 -22.36 -28.10
C ARG A 141 -2.74 -22.63 -26.61
N ASP A 142 -1.64 -23.17 -26.08
CA ASP A 142 -1.45 -23.42 -24.66
C ASP A 142 -0.37 -22.50 -24.09
N ASP A 143 -0.79 -21.45 -23.39
CA ASP A 143 0.09 -20.52 -22.68
C ASP A 143 0.43 -21.01 -21.26
N GLY A 144 -0.03 -22.21 -20.91
CA GLY A 144 0.01 -22.86 -19.61
C GLY A 144 -1.40 -22.88 -19.00
N GLU A 145 -2.00 -24.06 -18.85
CA GLU A 145 -3.28 -24.22 -18.14
C GLU A 145 -3.07 -24.26 -16.62
N PHE A 146 -3.58 -23.24 -15.92
CA PHE A 146 -3.44 -23.17 -14.47
C PHE A 146 -4.48 -22.28 -13.81
N LEU A 147 -4.84 -22.60 -12.57
CA LEU A 147 -5.49 -21.68 -11.64
C LEU A 147 -4.53 -21.34 -10.51
N TYR A 148 -4.29 -20.06 -10.34
CA TYR A 148 -3.50 -19.49 -9.26
C TYR A 148 -4.38 -18.64 -8.36
N GLU A 149 -4.32 -18.87 -7.07
CA GLU A 149 -4.94 -18.02 -6.06
C GLU A 149 -3.88 -17.52 -5.08
N LYS A 150 -3.97 -16.25 -4.71
CA LYS A 150 -3.16 -15.66 -3.64
C LYS A 150 -4.05 -14.85 -2.72
N TYR A 151 -3.87 -15.04 -1.43
CA TYR A 151 -4.43 -14.20 -0.39
C TYR A 151 -3.30 -13.54 0.38
N ASN A 152 -3.40 -12.22 0.57
CA ASN A 152 -2.50 -11.41 1.38
C ASN A 152 -3.32 -10.64 2.40
N ASN A 153 -2.89 -10.62 3.63
CA ASN A 153 -3.48 -9.89 4.74
C ASN A 153 -2.39 -9.02 5.37
N ASP A 154 -2.49 -7.71 5.18
CA ASP A 154 -1.70 -6.72 5.90
C ASP A 154 -2.56 -6.16 7.02
N ASN A 155 -2.09 -6.21 8.25
CA ASN A 155 -2.78 -5.66 9.40
C ASN A 155 -1.80 -4.80 10.20
N SER A 156 -2.25 -3.64 10.68
CA SER A 156 -1.48 -2.81 11.58
C SER A 156 -2.35 -2.09 12.59
N TYR A 157 -1.77 -1.76 13.73
CA TYR A 157 -2.40 -0.87 14.69
C TYR A 157 -1.41 0.11 15.29
N GLN A 158 -1.94 1.23 15.78
CA GLN A 158 -1.20 2.19 16.59
C GLN A 158 -2.03 2.65 17.79
N LEU A 159 -1.45 2.53 18.97
CA LEU A 159 -1.98 3.06 20.22
C LEU A 159 -1.12 4.24 20.66
N ASN A 160 -1.74 5.38 20.93
CA ASN A 160 -1.07 6.52 21.54
C ASN A 160 -1.80 6.94 22.82
N ALA A 161 -1.08 7.04 23.92
CA ALA A 161 -1.54 7.67 25.15
C ALA A 161 -0.77 8.97 25.37
N MET A 162 -1.48 10.09 25.47
CA MET A 162 -0.93 11.44 25.49
C MET A 162 -1.37 12.16 26.75
N VAL A 163 -0.42 12.85 27.39
CA VAL A 163 -0.65 13.76 28.50
C VAL A 163 -0.10 15.12 28.10
N THR A 164 -0.97 16.13 28.06
CA THR A 164 -0.63 17.49 27.65
C THR A 164 -0.91 18.45 28.78
N TYR A 165 0.00 19.38 29.05
CA TYR A 165 -0.20 20.47 29.99
C TYR A 165 0.18 21.80 29.35
N ASN A 166 -0.80 22.69 29.20
CA ASN A 166 -0.61 24.03 28.66
C ASN A 166 -1.11 25.07 29.66
N LYS A 167 -0.22 25.94 30.15
CA LYS A 167 -0.60 26.97 31.10
C LYS A 167 0.19 28.25 30.90
N THR A 168 -0.54 29.35 30.83
CA THR A 168 0.00 30.70 30.81
C THR A 168 -0.20 31.38 32.17
N PHE A 169 0.83 32.02 32.71
CA PHE A 169 0.80 32.80 33.93
C PHE A 169 1.56 34.12 33.73
N GLY A 170 0.80 35.22 33.61
CA GLY A 170 1.36 36.51 33.25
C GLY A 170 2.06 36.44 31.90
N LYS A 171 3.38 36.67 31.88
CA LYS A 171 4.22 36.64 30.68
C LYS A 171 4.79 35.26 30.36
N HIS A 172 4.55 34.26 31.20
CA HIS A 172 5.14 32.95 31.06
C HIS A 172 4.13 32.00 30.46
N ASP A 173 4.52 31.29 29.41
CA ASP A 173 3.75 30.22 28.80
C ASP A 173 4.53 28.91 28.91
N ILE A 174 3.92 27.89 29.50
CA ILE A 174 4.49 26.54 29.61
C ILE A 174 3.62 25.60 28.79
N ASN A 175 4.28 24.82 27.93
CA ASN A 175 3.70 23.66 27.28
C ASN A 175 4.52 22.42 27.62
N ALA A 176 3.84 21.33 27.93
CA ALA A 176 4.46 20.04 28.15
C ALA A 176 3.61 18.95 27.52
N LEU A 177 4.27 17.95 26.95
CA LEU A 177 3.66 16.80 26.32
C LEU A 177 4.46 15.55 26.70
N PHE A 178 3.75 14.50 27.08
CA PHE A 178 4.27 13.15 27.16
C PHE A 178 3.41 12.24 26.30
N VAL A 179 4.05 11.37 25.52
CA VAL A 179 3.37 10.39 24.67
C VAL A 179 3.99 9.02 24.87
N TYR A 180 3.14 8.03 25.09
CA TYR A 180 3.44 6.63 24.88
C TYR A 180 2.87 6.23 23.51
N GLU A 181 3.71 5.70 22.63
CA GLU A 181 3.30 5.21 21.31
C GLU A 181 3.64 3.72 21.20
N GLN A 182 2.69 2.92 20.75
CA GLN A 182 2.87 1.51 20.44
C GLN A 182 2.34 1.26 19.04
N TYR A 183 3.13 0.61 18.20
CA TYR A 183 2.79 0.27 16.83
C TYR A 183 3.21 -1.16 16.53
N GLU A 184 2.38 -1.87 15.77
CA GLU A 184 2.64 -3.22 15.31
C GLU A 184 2.04 -3.39 13.91
N ASP A 185 2.71 -4.16 13.08
CA ASP A 185 2.19 -4.61 11.79
C ASP A 185 2.50 -6.08 11.54
N THR A 186 1.63 -6.71 10.78
CA THR A 186 1.73 -8.10 10.37
C THR A 186 1.39 -8.19 8.89
N ASN A 187 2.19 -8.93 8.13
CA ASN A 187 1.87 -9.34 6.76
C ASN A 187 1.84 -10.86 6.73
N ASP A 188 0.72 -11.42 6.32
CA ASP A 188 0.57 -12.86 6.07
C ASP A 188 0.09 -13.08 4.64
N TRP A 189 0.73 -14.00 3.93
CA TRP A 189 0.24 -14.40 2.62
C TRP A 189 0.37 -15.90 2.38
N LEU A 190 -0.56 -16.39 1.57
CA LEU A 190 -0.60 -17.74 1.06
C LEU A 190 -0.91 -17.66 -0.43
N ASP A 191 -0.20 -18.44 -1.24
CA ASP A 191 -0.57 -18.67 -2.62
C ASP A 191 -0.50 -20.14 -3.00
N GLY A 192 -1.30 -20.48 -3.99
CA GLY A 192 -1.37 -21.84 -4.51
C GLY A 192 -1.70 -21.83 -5.99
N GLN A 193 -1.13 -22.79 -6.70
CA GLN A 193 -1.44 -23.05 -8.09
C GLN A 193 -1.76 -24.52 -8.30
N ARG A 194 -2.77 -24.79 -9.13
CA ARG A 194 -3.01 -26.11 -9.74
C ARG A 194 -2.93 -25.96 -11.25
N ASN A 195 -2.43 -26.99 -11.91
CA ASN A 195 -2.33 -27.09 -13.37
C ASN A 195 -3.16 -28.28 -13.88
N TYR A 196 -3.34 -28.38 -15.20
CA TYR A 196 -4.00 -29.49 -15.92
C TYR A 196 -5.41 -29.80 -15.38
N PHE A 197 -6.38 -29.02 -15.83
CA PHE A 197 -7.77 -29.12 -15.43
C PHE A 197 -8.48 -30.21 -16.24
N ILE A 198 -9.31 -31.02 -15.57
CA ILE A 198 -10.15 -32.02 -16.25
C ILE A 198 -11.23 -31.31 -17.09
N SER A 199 -11.70 -30.16 -16.61
CA SER A 199 -12.62 -29.29 -17.33
C SER A 199 -12.29 -27.84 -17.02
N SER A 200 -12.14 -27.04 -18.07
CA SER A 200 -11.99 -25.61 -17.95
C SER A 200 -13.28 -24.91 -17.51
N ALA A 201 -14.44 -25.59 -17.48
CA ALA A 201 -15.70 -25.01 -17.01
C ALA A 201 -15.67 -24.66 -15.50
N VAL A 202 -14.86 -25.36 -14.71
CA VAL A 202 -14.77 -25.16 -13.25
C VAL A 202 -13.46 -24.47 -12.91
N ASP A 203 -13.55 -23.23 -12.43
CA ASP A 203 -12.41 -22.38 -12.11
C ASP A 203 -12.01 -22.45 -10.62
N GLN A 204 -11.92 -23.65 -10.06
CA GLN A 204 -11.64 -23.88 -8.64
C GLN A 204 -10.42 -24.77 -8.46
N ILE A 205 -9.60 -24.53 -7.41
CA ILE A 205 -8.34 -25.25 -7.17
C ILE A 205 -8.54 -26.78 -7.19
N PHE A 206 -9.67 -27.27 -6.67
CA PHE A 206 -9.97 -28.70 -6.62
C PHE A 206 -10.17 -29.35 -8.00
N ALA A 207 -10.44 -28.57 -9.06
CA ALA A 207 -10.72 -29.06 -10.40
C ALA A 207 -9.46 -29.28 -11.25
N GLY A 208 -8.29 -28.85 -10.76
CA GLY A 208 -7.01 -29.14 -11.37
C GLY A 208 -6.49 -30.55 -11.04
N SER A 209 -5.38 -30.93 -11.66
CA SER A 209 -4.76 -32.25 -11.51
C SER A 209 -4.60 -32.68 -10.05
N SER A 210 -4.85 -33.95 -9.78
CA SER A 210 -4.62 -34.58 -8.48
C SER A 210 -3.15 -34.92 -8.22
N ASP A 211 -2.30 -34.94 -9.25
CA ASP A 211 -0.85 -35.16 -9.08
C ASP A 211 -0.20 -33.96 -8.36
N PRO A 212 0.45 -34.17 -7.19
CA PRO A 212 1.15 -33.12 -6.47
C PRO A 212 2.23 -32.39 -7.27
N LYS A 213 2.86 -33.04 -8.25
CA LYS A 213 3.87 -32.41 -9.13
C LYS A 213 3.31 -31.27 -9.96
N ASN A 214 1.99 -31.29 -10.17
CA ASN A 214 1.25 -30.29 -10.94
C ASN A 214 0.65 -29.20 -10.04
N SER A 215 1.09 -29.11 -8.79
CA SER A 215 0.60 -28.13 -7.82
C SER A 215 1.76 -27.41 -7.14
N THR A 216 1.56 -26.14 -6.81
CA THR A 216 2.44 -25.38 -5.92
C THR A 216 1.62 -24.81 -4.77
N LEU A 217 2.25 -24.71 -3.60
CA LEU A 217 1.70 -24.06 -2.43
C LEU A 217 2.87 -23.37 -1.72
N ASN A 218 2.71 -22.09 -1.42
CA ASN A 218 3.69 -21.34 -0.66
C ASN A 218 2.99 -20.32 0.25
N GLY A 219 3.72 -19.81 1.22
CA GLY A 219 3.24 -18.82 2.15
C GLY A 219 4.36 -18.31 3.04
N SER A 220 4.14 -17.12 3.60
CA SER A 220 5.05 -16.52 4.58
C SER A 220 4.27 -15.56 5.47
N GLY A 221 4.84 -15.29 6.64
CA GLY A 221 4.41 -14.24 7.53
C GLY A 221 5.59 -13.35 7.92
N SER A 222 5.33 -12.09 8.26
CA SER A 222 6.28 -11.19 8.90
C SER A 222 5.58 -10.30 9.89
N GLU A 223 6.29 -9.91 10.95
CA GLU A 223 5.80 -9.03 12.00
C GLU A 223 6.78 -7.86 12.18
N GLY A 224 6.22 -6.67 12.35
CA GLY A 224 6.86 -5.38 12.61
C GLY A 224 6.37 -4.81 13.93
N GLY A 225 7.21 -4.06 14.65
CA GLY A 225 6.83 -3.56 15.97
C GLY A 225 7.74 -2.46 16.50
N ARG A 226 7.11 -1.43 17.08
CA ARG A 226 7.79 -0.31 17.72
C ARG A 226 7.10 0.12 19.01
N LEU A 227 7.91 0.56 19.97
CA LEU A 227 7.43 1.14 21.22
C LEU A 227 8.23 2.39 21.55
N SER A 228 7.54 3.49 21.83
CA SER A 228 8.17 4.80 21.98
C SER A 228 7.65 5.55 23.18
N TYR A 229 8.56 6.26 23.85
CA TYR A 229 8.24 7.27 24.85
C TYR A 229 8.78 8.62 24.38
N VAL A 230 7.88 9.60 24.29
CA VAL A 230 8.18 10.92 23.76
C VAL A 230 7.89 11.94 24.85
N GLY A 231 8.85 12.80 25.14
CA GLY A 231 8.68 13.95 26.03
C GLY A 231 9.00 15.24 25.30
N ARG A 232 8.20 16.27 25.53
CA ARG A 232 8.47 17.63 25.03
C ARG A 232 8.08 18.64 26.09
N GLN A 233 8.95 19.61 26.32
CA GLN A 233 8.70 20.74 27.19
C GLN A 233 9.13 22.01 26.48
N GLY A 234 8.21 22.95 26.35
CA GLY A 234 8.45 24.28 25.82
C GLY A 234 8.08 25.35 26.83
N TYR A 235 8.81 26.45 26.75
CA TYR A 235 8.63 27.62 27.58
C TYR A 235 8.77 28.87 26.73
N THR A 236 7.80 29.77 26.84
CA THR A 236 7.86 31.08 26.18
C THR A 236 7.74 32.19 27.22
N TYR A 237 8.65 33.16 27.19
CA TYR A 237 8.58 34.36 28.01
C TYR A 237 8.25 35.59 27.17
N ASP A 238 7.20 36.31 27.57
CA ASP A 238 6.72 37.57 26.97
C ASP A 238 6.50 37.48 25.46
N SER A 239 6.19 36.29 24.96
CA SER A 239 6.11 35.96 23.52
C SER A 239 7.40 36.23 22.72
N LYS A 240 8.54 36.45 23.39
CA LYS A 240 9.82 36.85 22.79
C LYS A 240 10.87 35.75 22.81
N TYR A 241 11.07 35.13 23.96
CA TYR A 241 12.09 34.11 24.18
C TYR A 241 11.43 32.76 24.28
N LEU A 242 11.78 31.87 23.36
CA LEU A 242 11.22 30.53 23.25
C LEU A 242 12.34 29.55 23.53
N LEU A 243 12.11 28.64 24.47
CA LEU A 243 13.00 27.52 24.79
C LEU A 243 12.20 26.25 24.61
N GLU A 244 12.81 25.23 24.04
CA GLU A 244 12.18 23.92 23.90
C GLU A 244 13.22 22.82 24.09
N ALA A 245 12.85 21.80 24.86
CA ALA A 245 13.58 20.56 24.98
C ALA A 245 12.65 19.39 24.69
N SER A 246 13.14 18.38 24.01
CA SER A 246 12.38 17.16 23.76
C SER A 246 13.30 15.94 23.78
N PHE A 247 12.71 14.78 23.98
CA PHE A 247 13.41 13.52 23.85
C PHE A 247 12.47 12.46 23.30
N ARG A 248 13.07 11.48 22.65
CA ARG A 248 12.41 10.21 22.32
C ARG A 248 13.24 9.05 22.85
N TYR A 249 12.58 8.05 23.38
CA TYR A 249 13.16 6.75 23.69
C TYR A 249 12.40 5.72 22.88
N ASP A 250 12.99 5.30 21.77
CA ASP A 250 12.34 4.47 20.75
C ASP A 250 12.92 3.05 20.76
N GLY A 251 12.03 2.07 20.82
CA GLY A 251 12.29 0.64 20.76
C GLY A 251 11.83 0.05 19.43
N SER A 252 12.68 -0.71 18.74
CA SER A 252 12.32 -1.36 17.45
C SER A 252 12.72 -2.84 17.45
N ILE A 253 11.82 -3.71 16.99
CA ILE A 253 12.08 -5.17 16.94
C ILE A 253 13.14 -5.56 15.90
N ASN A 254 13.51 -4.64 15.02
CA ASN A 254 14.56 -4.85 14.00
C ASN A 254 15.97 -5.03 14.61
N PHE A 255 16.13 -4.70 15.89
CA PHE A 255 17.39 -4.81 16.61
C PHE A 255 17.35 -5.94 17.65
N ASP A 256 18.55 -6.42 18.01
CA ASP A 256 18.72 -7.42 19.07
C ASP A 256 17.98 -7.01 20.36
N PRO A 257 17.34 -7.96 21.09
CA PRO A 257 16.62 -7.66 22.32
C PRO A 257 17.37 -6.78 23.33
N LYS A 258 18.71 -6.86 23.39
CA LYS A 258 19.53 -6.06 24.30
C LYS A 258 19.80 -4.63 23.81
N HIS A 259 19.63 -4.36 22.51
CA HIS A 259 20.00 -3.09 21.87
C HIS A 259 18.85 -2.42 21.11
N ARG A 260 17.61 -2.87 21.34
CA ARG A 260 16.44 -2.35 20.63
C ARG A 260 16.05 -0.92 20.93
N TRP A 261 16.59 -0.35 22.01
CA TRP A 261 16.22 0.97 22.50
C TRP A 261 17.29 2.02 22.22
N GLY A 262 16.87 3.14 21.62
CA GLY A 262 17.71 4.32 21.40
C GLY A 262 17.14 5.56 22.08
N PHE A 263 18.01 6.43 22.61
CA PHE A 263 17.61 7.70 23.22
C PHE A 263 18.04 8.88 22.34
N PHE A 264 17.07 9.72 21.97
CA PHE A 264 17.21 10.78 20.98
C PHE A 264 16.76 12.12 21.58
N PRO A 265 17.65 12.85 22.27
CA PRO A 265 17.36 14.17 22.81
C PRO A 265 17.46 15.26 21.73
N SER A 266 16.71 16.34 21.92
CA SER A 266 16.86 17.58 21.17
C SER A 266 16.54 18.80 22.01
N ALA A 267 17.12 19.94 21.64
CA ALA A 267 16.88 21.22 22.27
C ALA A 267 16.90 22.34 21.23
N SER A 268 16.10 23.37 21.45
CA SER A 268 16.07 24.56 20.61
C SER A 268 15.82 25.83 21.41
N VAL A 269 16.32 26.92 20.87
CA VAL A 269 16.12 28.28 21.38
C VAL A 269 15.71 29.19 20.24
N ALA A 270 14.84 30.13 20.54
CA ALA A 270 14.35 31.09 19.57
C ALA A 270 14.12 32.45 20.23
N TRP A 271 14.44 33.52 19.51
CA TRP A 271 14.25 34.89 19.95
C TRP A 271 13.54 35.69 18.85
N ARG A 272 12.36 36.21 19.17
CA ARG A 272 11.62 37.13 18.31
C ARG A 272 12.13 38.55 18.55
N ILE A 273 13.16 38.93 17.80
CA ILE A 273 13.82 40.24 17.89
C ILE A 273 12.83 41.35 17.52
N SER A 274 11.94 41.12 16.54
CA SER A 274 10.93 42.10 16.14
C SER A 274 9.90 42.43 17.23
N GLU A 275 9.79 41.59 18.27
CA GLU A 275 8.92 41.87 19.42
C GLU A 275 9.57 42.79 20.46
N GLU A 276 10.86 43.07 20.32
CA GLU A 276 11.59 43.95 21.23
C GLU A 276 11.26 45.42 20.98
N ASN A 277 11.16 46.19 22.08
CA ASN A 277 10.86 47.62 22.01
C ASN A 277 11.90 48.37 21.15
N PHE A 278 13.18 47.99 21.23
CA PHE A 278 14.21 48.65 20.43
C PHE A 278 14.06 48.37 18.92
N PHE A 279 13.55 47.20 18.54
CA PHE A 279 13.39 46.86 17.13
C PHE A 279 12.16 47.58 16.57
N LYS A 280 11.03 47.51 17.30
CA LYS A 280 9.78 48.19 16.93
C LYS A 280 9.95 49.71 16.79
N ASN A 281 10.78 50.32 17.65
CA ASN A 281 10.96 51.77 17.66
C ASN A 281 11.94 52.28 16.60
N ASN A 282 12.88 51.45 16.13
CA ASN A 282 13.99 51.91 15.27
C ASN A 282 14.00 51.28 13.86
N ILE A 283 13.28 50.18 13.64
CA ILE A 283 13.33 49.40 12.40
C ILE A 283 11.90 49.22 11.87
N GLY A 284 11.44 50.18 11.06
CA GLY A 284 10.09 50.19 10.47
C GLY A 284 9.97 49.48 9.11
N PHE A 285 11.07 48.97 8.55
CA PHE A 285 11.07 48.30 7.24
C PHE A 285 11.08 46.77 7.32
N ILE A 286 11.13 46.20 8.53
CA ILE A 286 11.10 44.74 8.76
C ILE A 286 9.94 44.43 9.71
N ASP A 287 8.93 43.71 9.21
CA ASP A 287 7.73 43.39 9.99
C ASP A 287 7.97 42.27 11.02
N TYR A 288 8.84 41.31 10.70
CA TYR A 288 9.09 40.17 11.55
C TYR A 288 10.52 39.65 11.42
N LEU A 289 11.20 39.52 12.57
CA LEU A 289 12.54 38.98 12.66
C LEU A 289 12.62 38.02 13.85
N LYS A 290 12.96 36.77 13.57
CA LYS A 290 13.15 35.72 14.57
C LYS A 290 14.46 34.99 14.31
N LEU A 291 15.31 34.93 15.32
CA LEU A 291 16.52 34.09 15.32
C LEU A 291 16.21 32.75 15.98
N CYS A 292 16.62 31.64 15.37
CA CYS A 292 16.40 30.29 15.88
C CYS A 292 17.70 29.48 15.84
N GLY A 293 17.91 28.61 16.83
CA GLY A 293 18.98 27.63 16.84
C GLY A 293 18.50 26.33 17.49
N SER A 294 18.95 25.18 16.98
CA SER A 294 18.55 23.87 17.49
C SER A 294 19.64 22.83 17.30
N ILE A 295 19.67 21.84 18.20
CA ILE A 295 20.53 20.66 18.12
C ILE A 295 19.73 19.44 18.55
N GLY A 296 19.96 18.29 17.91
CA GLY A 296 19.27 17.06 18.27
C GLY A 296 19.90 15.83 17.65
N LEU A 297 19.67 14.69 18.28
CA LEU A 297 20.01 13.37 17.78
C LEU A 297 18.77 12.73 17.14
N LEU A 298 18.98 11.98 16.05
CA LEU A 298 17.91 11.29 15.33
C LEU A 298 18.25 9.79 15.22
N GLY A 299 17.22 8.96 15.28
CA GLY A 299 17.32 7.52 15.08
C GLY A 299 16.83 7.11 13.70
N ASN A 300 17.46 6.10 13.12
CA ASN A 300 16.98 5.42 11.92
C ASN A 300 16.96 3.91 12.19
N ASP A 301 15.79 3.30 12.09
CA ASP A 301 15.59 1.86 12.26
C ASP A 301 15.23 1.15 10.95
N ALA A 302 15.31 1.84 9.82
CA ALA A 302 15.28 1.24 8.49
C ALA A 302 16.61 0.52 8.23
N VAL A 303 16.77 -0.63 8.88
CA VAL A 303 17.85 -1.57 8.56
C VAL A 303 17.36 -2.36 7.35
N GLY A 304 18.02 -2.18 6.20
CA GLY A 304 17.65 -2.88 4.96
C GLY A 304 17.66 -4.40 5.16
N SER A 305 16.58 -5.04 4.72
CA SER A 305 16.46 -6.50 4.62
C SER A 305 17.34 -7.06 3.51
#